data_AF-A0AAE3GMM6-F1
#
_entry.id   AF-A0AAE3GMM6-F1
#
_cell.length_a   1.000
_cell.length_b   1.000
_cell.length_c   1.000
_cell.angle_alpha   90.00
_cell.angle_beta   90.00
_cell.angle_gamma   90.00
#
_symmetry.space_group_name_H-M   'P 1'
#
loop_
_entity.id
_entity.type
_entity.pdbx_description
1 polymer ?
#
loop_
_entity_poly.entity_id
_entity_poly.type
_entity_poly.pdbx_seq_one_letter_code
_entity_poly.pdbx_strand_id
1 'polypeptide(L)'
;MQGETGGLLDTIVEYTKMINIIEGLRIQALAEYKHTHEQPEFAAAELAVAARWTQHHANAQLSLATDLVTRLPATLAALQAGTIDTYKAKILSELTLPLDLEQARQVEAEILARAAEQNSATLRRRTREAVQRIDPEGAERRHRHCAQDRAVRLQTCDNGMAELSAYLPAHLALAVYDRISTAACQARTPDDQRTADQRRA
;
A
#
# COMPACT_ATOMS: atom_id res chain seq x y z
N MET A 1 34.68 -25.82 -13.42
CA MET A 1 33.53 -24.93 -13.70
C MET A 1 32.50 -24.81 -12.59
N GLN A 2 32.42 -25.71 -11.58
CA GLN A 2 31.49 -25.56 -10.45
C GLN A 2 31.99 -24.60 -9.34
N GLY A 3 33.29 -24.24 -9.32
CA GLY A 3 33.87 -23.33 -8.31
C GLY A 3 33.71 -21.83 -8.59
N GLU A 4 33.72 -21.41 -9.86
CA GLU A 4 33.61 -19.98 -10.22
C GLU A 4 32.18 -19.45 -10.13
N THR A 5 31.18 -20.27 -10.45
CA THR A 5 29.75 -19.89 -10.36
C THR A 5 29.26 -19.80 -8.91
N GLY A 6 29.82 -20.60 -8.00
CA GLY A 6 29.54 -20.49 -6.55
C GLY A 6 29.99 -19.15 -5.98
N GLY A 7 31.19 -18.68 -6.35
CA GLY A 7 31.70 -17.38 -5.89
C GLY A 7 30.89 -16.17 -6.38
N LEU A 8 30.36 -16.25 -7.61
CA LEU A 8 29.48 -15.20 -8.14
C LEU A 8 28.14 -15.14 -7.41
N LEU A 9 27.55 -16.29 -7.07
CA LEU A 9 26.32 -16.34 -6.28
C LEU A 9 26.52 -15.71 -4.91
N ASP A 10 27.58 -16.08 -4.20
CA ASP A 10 27.90 -15.52 -2.89
C ASP A 10 28.12 -14.00 -2.95
N THR A 11 28.78 -13.52 -4.01
CA THR A 11 28.96 -12.09 -4.27
C THR A 11 27.62 -11.37 -4.48
N ILE A 12 26.70 -11.95 -5.25
CA ILE A 12 25.36 -11.37 -5.48
C ILE A 12 24.58 -11.27 -4.15
N VAL A 13 24.67 -12.30 -3.31
CA VAL A 13 24.00 -12.32 -2.00
C VAL A 13 24.59 -11.23 -1.09
N GLU A 14 25.92 -11.09 -1.05
CA GLU A 14 26.57 -10.06 -0.24
C GLU A 14 26.23 -8.64 -0.73
N TYR A 15 26.21 -8.42 -2.05
CA TYR A 15 25.82 -7.13 -2.62
C TYR A 15 24.37 -6.79 -2.32
N THR A 16 23.48 -7.79 -2.39
CA THR A 16 22.07 -7.61 -2.02
C THR A 16 21.94 -7.19 -0.56
N LYS A 17 22.70 -7.82 0.35
CA LYS A 17 22.73 -7.44 1.77
C LYS A 17 23.21 -6.00 1.95
N MET A 18 24.29 -5.59 1.28
CA MET A 18 24.77 -4.20 1.35
C MET A 18 23.74 -3.20 0.83
N ILE A 19 23.06 -3.50 -0.28
CA ILE A 19 21.97 -2.66 -0.81
C ILE A 19 20.87 -2.49 0.25
N ASN A 20 20.45 -3.58 0.90
CA ASN A 20 19.41 -3.54 1.93
C ASN A 20 19.84 -2.68 3.13
N ILE A 21 21.10 -2.79 3.57
CA ILE A 21 21.65 -1.97 4.67
C ILE A 21 21.59 -0.49 4.31
N ILE A 22 22.08 -0.12 3.12
CA ILE A 22 22.07 1.28 2.64
C ILE A 22 20.64 1.81 2.51
N GLU A 23 19.72 0.99 2.02
CA GLU A 23 18.29 1.33 1.96
C GLU A 23 17.70 1.56 3.35
N GLY A 24 18.04 0.73 4.34
CA GLY A 24 17.63 0.93 5.73
C GLY A 24 18.16 2.23 6.34
N LEU A 25 19.41 2.59 6.05
CA LEU A 25 19.99 3.87 6.47
C LEU A 25 19.33 5.05 5.76
N ARG A 26 19.06 4.95 4.45
CA ARG A 26 18.34 5.98 3.69
C ARG A 26 16.95 6.20 4.26
N ILE A 27 16.22 5.13 4.60
CA ILE A 27 14.90 5.23 5.20
C ILE A 27 14.95 5.96 6.55
N GLN A 28 15.92 5.67 7.41
CA GLN A 28 16.06 6.40 8.67
C GLN A 28 16.33 7.89 8.43
N ALA A 29 17.21 8.23 7.49
CA ALA A 29 17.48 9.62 7.13
C ALA A 29 16.24 10.34 6.56
N LEU A 30 15.41 9.65 5.78
CA LEU A 30 14.14 10.20 5.28
C LEU A 30 13.14 10.50 6.42
N ALA A 31 13.07 9.62 7.42
CA ALA A 31 12.22 9.84 8.59
C ALA A 31 12.71 11.05 9.41
N GLU A 32 14.02 11.15 9.63
CA GLU A 32 14.65 12.27 10.32
C GLU A 32 14.47 13.58 9.57
N TYR A 33 14.68 13.58 8.25
CA TYR A 33 14.44 14.75 7.39
C TYR A 33 13.00 15.26 7.52
N LYS A 34 12.00 14.38 7.47
CA LYS A 34 10.59 14.78 7.66
C LYS A 34 10.29 15.23 9.08
N HIS A 35 10.88 14.59 10.09
CA HIS A 35 10.64 14.93 11.49
C HIS A 35 11.23 16.30 11.89
N THR A 36 12.40 16.64 11.32
CA THR A 36 13.14 17.86 11.62
C THR A 36 12.81 19.03 10.71
N HIS A 37 12.01 18.79 9.66
CA HIS A 37 11.60 19.84 8.72
C HIS A 37 10.77 20.92 9.40
N GLU A 38 11.13 22.19 9.22
CA GLU A 38 10.36 23.32 9.79
C GLU A 38 8.91 23.35 9.29
N GLN A 39 8.70 22.93 8.05
CA GLN A 39 7.38 22.83 7.41
C GLN A 39 7.17 21.42 6.84
N PRO A 40 6.69 20.45 7.64
CA PRO A 40 6.60 19.04 7.25
C PRO A 40 5.74 18.76 6.01
N GLU A 41 4.77 19.62 5.71
CA GLU A 41 3.91 19.54 4.52
C GLU A 41 4.66 19.78 3.20
N PHE A 42 5.77 20.53 3.21
CA PHE A 42 6.58 20.80 2.02
C PHE A 42 7.74 19.82 1.84
N ALA A 43 8.10 19.06 2.88
CA ALA A 43 9.21 18.09 2.85
C ALA A 43 9.13 17.12 1.65
N ALA A 44 7.92 16.67 1.28
CA ALA A 44 7.74 15.79 0.13
C ALA A 44 8.02 16.47 -1.21
N ALA A 45 7.65 17.75 -1.36
CA ALA A 45 7.87 18.51 -2.58
C ALA A 45 9.37 18.84 -2.76
N GLU A 46 10.03 19.26 -1.69
CA GLU A 46 11.48 19.51 -1.68
C GLU A 46 12.27 18.24 -2.00
N LEU A 47 11.95 17.13 -1.33
CA LEU A 47 12.56 15.83 -1.60
C LEU A 47 12.35 15.39 -3.05
N ALA A 48 11.15 15.63 -3.61
CA ALA A 48 10.86 15.30 -5.00
C ALA A 48 11.80 16.03 -5.97
N VAL A 49 12.05 17.32 -5.74
CA VAL A 49 12.97 18.11 -6.55
C VAL A 49 14.42 17.63 -6.37
N ALA A 50 14.88 17.49 -5.12
CA ALA A 50 16.25 17.11 -4.80
C ALA A 50 16.61 15.71 -5.32
N ALA A 51 15.71 14.74 -5.17
CA ALA A 51 15.91 13.35 -5.57
C ALA A 51 15.46 13.05 -7.02
N ARG A 52 14.91 14.04 -7.74
CA ARG A 52 14.31 13.89 -9.09
C ARG A 52 13.22 12.83 -9.13
N TRP A 53 12.37 12.83 -8.11
CA TRP A 53 11.23 11.94 -7.99
C TRP A 53 9.93 12.68 -8.28
N THR A 54 8.86 11.93 -8.55
CA THR A 54 7.52 12.51 -8.49
C THR A 54 7.16 12.81 -7.04
N GLN A 55 6.35 13.84 -6.81
CA GLN A 55 5.87 14.18 -5.47
C GLN A 55 5.08 13.02 -4.82
N HIS A 56 4.39 12.22 -5.63
CA HIS A 56 3.73 11.00 -5.14
C HIS A 56 4.73 9.97 -4.60
N HIS A 57 5.85 9.74 -5.30
CA HIS A 57 6.88 8.82 -4.85
C HIS A 57 7.58 9.32 -3.59
N ALA A 58 7.92 10.61 -3.52
CA ALA A 58 8.49 11.23 -2.32
C ALA A 58 7.57 11.09 -1.11
N ASN A 59 6.26 11.35 -1.26
CA ASN A 59 5.27 11.12 -0.21
C ASN A 59 5.23 9.67 0.27
N ALA A 60 5.25 8.71 -0.66
CA ALA A 60 5.26 7.29 -0.32
C ALA A 60 6.50 6.90 0.48
N GLN A 61 7.69 7.38 0.08
CA GLN A 61 8.95 7.12 0.78
C GLN A 61 8.97 7.72 2.18
N LEU A 62 8.54 8.99 2.32
CA LEU A 62 8.45 9.65 3.62
C LEU A 62 7.41 9.00 4.55
N SER A 63 6.30 8.50 4.00
CA SER A 63 5.28 7.80 4.78
C SER A 63 5.78 6.45 5.28
N LEU A 64 6.43 5.65 4.39
CA LEU A 64 7.08 4.40 4.78
C LEU A 64 8.13 4.65 5.86
N ALA A 65 8.99 5.67 5.68
CA ALA A 65 10.02 6.01 6.64
C ALA A 65 9.46 6.40 8.01
N THR A 66 8.40 7.22 8.03
CA THR A 66 7.71 7.58 9.28
C THR A 66 7.16 6.33 9.97
N ASP A 67 6.50 5.44 9.22
CA ASP A 67 5.87 4.23 9.76
C ASP A 67 6.91 3.25 10.34
N LEU A 68 8.02 3.03 9.64
CA LEU A 68 9.08 2.14 10.11
C LEU A 68 9.80 2.67 11.36
N VAL A 69 9.95 3.99 11.52
CA VAL A 69 10.55 4.55 12.74
C VAL A 69 9.57 4.55 13.92
N THR A 70 8.28 4.78 13.67
CA THR A 70 7.30 5.02 14.74
C THR A 70 6.51 3.77 15.16
N ARG A 71 6.08 2.95 14.19
CA ARG A 71 5.21 1.79 14.40
C ARG A 71 5.95 0.46 14.29
N LEU A 72 6.91 0.36 13.37
CA LEU A 72 7.60 -0.89 13.02
C LEU A 72 9.14 -0.80 13.18
N PRO A 73 9.66 -0.45 14.37
CA PRO A 73 11.09 -0.23 14.58
C PRO A 73 11.94 -1.50 14.42
N ALA A 74 11.42 -2.69 14.73
CA ALA A 74 12.18 -3.92 14.54
C ALA A 74 12.33 -4.28 13.04
N THR A 75 11.36 -3.88 12.22
CA THR A 75 11.41 -4.01 10.76
C THR A 75 12.48 -3.08 10.18
N LEU A 76 12.57 -1.84 10.68
CA LEU A 76 13.66 -0.93 10.31
C LEU A 76 15.02 -1.53 10.68
N ALA A 77 15.17 -2.05 11.90
CA ALA A 77 16.40 -2.69 12.35
C ALA A 77 16.77 -3.91 11.49
N ALA A 78 15.79 -4.73 11.11
CA ALA A 78 16.02 -5.88 10.24
C ALA A 78 16.50 -5.46 8.83
N LEU A 79 15.95 -4.37 8.29
CA LEU A 79 16.39 -3.79 7.02
C LEU A 79 17.82 -3.23 7.12
N GLN A 80 18.13 -2.51 8.19
CA GLN A 80 19.47 -1.99 8.47
C GLN A 80 20.51 -3.07 8.75
N ALA A 81 20.09 -4.26 9.17
CA ALA A 81 20.95 -5.43 9.28
C ALA A 81 21.12 -6.18 7.93
N GLY A 82 20.40 -5.76 6.89
CA GLY A 82 20.37 -6.41 5.58
C GLY A 82 19.65 -7.77 5.56
N THR A 83 18.94 -8.12 6.63
CA THR A 83 18.25 -9.42 6.79
C THR A 83 16.93 -9.48 6.03
N ILE A 84 16.31 -8.32 5.77
CA ILE A 84 15.17 -8.16 4.88
C ILE A 84 15.47 -7.06 3.87
N ASP A 85 14.74 -7.08 2.76
CA ASP A 85 14.76 -6.02 1.76
C ASP A 85 13.64 -4.98 1.99
N THR A 86 13.73 -3.85 1.30
CA THR A 86 12.75 -2.76 1.38
C THR A 86 11.34 -3.20 0.95
N TYR A 87 11.23 -4.21 0.07
CA TYR A 87 9.93 -4.70 -0.38
C TYR A 87 9.22 -5.49 0.72
N LYS A 88 9.94 -6.32 1.48
CA LYS A 88 9.43 -7.00 2.69
C LYS A 88 9.03 -5.99 3.77
N ALA A 89 9.83 -4.96 4.00
CA ALA A 89 9.50 -3.90 4.94
C ALA A 89 8.20 -3.17 4.54
N LYS A 90 8.04 -2.87 3.25
CA LYS A 90 6.82 -2.29 2.69
C LYS A 90 5.60 -3.18 2.90
N ILE A 91 5.73 -4.50 2.72
CA ILE A 91 4.64 -5.46 2.97
C ILE A 91 4.17 -5.38 4.43
N LEU A 92 5.10 -5.33 5.39
CA LEU A 92 4.76 -5.22 6.82
C LEU A 92 4.05 -3.89 7.11
N SER A 93 4.60 -2.78 6.64
CA SER A 93 3.97 -1.44 6.74
C SER A 93 2.54 -1.42 6.18
N GLU A 94 2.37 -1.87 4.93
CA GLU A 94 1.06 -1.85 4.25
C GLU A 94 0.01 -2.74 4.93
N LEU A 95 0.39 -3.96 5.33
CA LEU A 95 -0.55 -4.92 5.90
C LEU A 95 -0.91 -4.64 7.37
N THR A 96 -0.01 -3.99 8.10
CA THR A 96 -0.27 -3.59 9.49
C THR A 96 -0.88 -2.20 9.59
N LEU A 97 -0.96 -1.42 8.49
CA LEU A 97 -1.59 -0.10 8.48
C LEU A 97 -2.98 -0.03 9.18
N PRO A 98 -3.86 -1.04 9.07
CA PRO A 98 -5.17 -0.98 9.71
C PRO A 98 -5.18 -1.27 11.22
N LEU A 99 -4.03 -1.63 11.79
CA LEU A 99 -3.85 -2.02 13.18
C LEU A 99 -3.43 -0.83 14.05
N ASP A 100 -3.81 -0.86 15.33
CA ASP A 100 -3.22 0.05 16.31
C ASP A 100 -1.72 -0.26 16.53
N LEU A 101 -1.05 0.59 17.29
CA LEU A 101 0.39 0.48 17.53
C LEU A 101 0.79 -0.84 18.19
N GLU A 102 -0.01 -1.33 19.14
CA GLU A 102 0.32 -2.54 19.90
C GLU A 102 0.12 -3.79 19.04
N GLN A 103 -1.00 -3.86 18.33
CA GLN A 103 -1.30 -4.93 17.38
C GLN A 103 -0.26 -4.98 16.25
N ALA A 104 0.17 -3.83 15.72
CA ALA A 104 1.20 -3.76 14.69
C ALA A 104 2.55 -4.32 15.19
N ARG A 105 2.95 -3.98 16.42
CA ARG A 105 4.17 -4.51 17.06
C ARG A 105 4.09 -6.01 17.33
N GLN A 106 2.90 -6.51 17.68
CA GLN A 106 2.68 -7.94 17.86
C GLN A 106 2.85 -8.70 16.52
N VAL A 107 2.28 -8.18 15.42
CA VAL A 107 2.49 -8.76 14.08
C VAL A 107 3.96 -8.68 13.69
N GLU A 108 4.62 -7.55 13.92
CA GLU A 108 6.03 -7.35 13.62
C GLU A 108 6.92 -8.42 14.28
N ALA A 109 6.78 -8.60 15.60
CA ALA A 109 7.56 -9.56 16.36
C ALA A 109 7.38 -11.01 15.86
N GLU A 110 6.14 -11.39 15.55
CA GLU A 110 5.83 -12.73 15.04
C GLU A 110 6.42 -13.00 13.65
N ILE A 111 6.32 -12.02 12.75
CA ILE A 111 6.72 -12.21 11.35
C ILE A 111 8.25 -12.14 11.21
N LEU A 112 8.90 -11.22 11.91
CA LEU A 112 10.36 -11.04 11.81
C LEU A 112 11.14 -12.26 12.27
N ALA A 113 10.61 -13.06 13.19
CA ALA A 113 11.24 -14.30 13.66
C ALA A 113 11.63 -15.28 12.52
N ARG A 114 10.99 -15.20 11.35
CA ARG A 114 11.31 -16.05 10.19
C ARG A 114 11.40 -15.28 8.87
N ALA A 115 11.45 -13.95 8.91
CA ALA A 115 11.34 -13.12 7.70
C ALA A 115 12.55 -13.26 6.76
N ALA A 116 13.75 -13.52 7.31
CA ALA A 116 14.98 -13.69 6.54
C ALA A 116 14.92 -14.92 5.60
N GLU A 117 14.32 -16.01 6.07
CA GLU A 117 14.25 -17.29 5.34
C GLU A 117 13.09 -17.35 4.34
N GLN A 118 12.21 -16.36 4.34
CA GLN A 118 10.96 -16.38 3.57
C GLN A 118 11.05 -15.48 2.35
N ASN A 119 10.52 -15.95 1.22
CA ASN A 119 10.25 -15.07 0.10
C ASN A 119 9.08 -14.11 0.42
N SER A 120 8.99 -13.01 -0.32
CA SER A 120 8.04 -11.93 -0.06
C SER A 120 6.57 -12.35 -0.20
N ALA A 121 6.28 -13.37 -1.03
CA ALA A 121 4.94 -13.94 -1.15
C ALA A 121 4.52 -14.69 0.12
N THR A 122 5.42 -15.49 0.68
CA THR A 122 5.20 -16.22 1.94
C THR A 122 5.08 -15.24 3.11
N LEU A 123 5.96 -14.25 3.18
CA LEU A 123 5.88 -13.18 4.18
C LEU A 123 4.52 -12.48 4.13
N ARG A 124 4.10 -12.00 2.96
CA ARG A 124 2.79 -11.37 2.75
C ARG A 124 1.63 -12.24 3.21
N ARG A 125 1.63 -13.53 2.87
CA ARG A 125 0.57 -14.46 3.31
C ARG A 125 0.54 -14.56 4.84
N ARG A 126 1.67 -14.83 5.48
CA ARG A 126 1.77 -14.98 6.93
C ARG A 126 1.43 -13.69 7.67
N THR A 127 1.85 -12.53 7.17
CA THR A 127 1.47 -11.24 7.74
C THR A 127 -0.04 -11.03 7.69
N ARG A 128 -0.72 -11.39 6.59
CA ARG A 128 -2.20 -11.33 6.54
C ARG A 128 -2.85 -12.27 7.56
N GLU A 129 -2.36 -13.49 7.68
CA GLU A 129 -2.86 -14.47 8.66
C GLU A 129 -2.65 -13.96 10.10
N ALA A 130 -1.50 -13.38 10.41
CA ALA A 130 -1.20 -12.79 11.71
C ALA A 130 -2.11 -11.59 12.00
N VAL A 131 -2.28 -10.67 11.04
CA VAL A 131 -3.20 -9.52 11.15
C VAL A 131 -4.62 -10.00 11.42
N GLN A 132 -5.12 -11.00 10.69
CA GLN A 132 -6.46 -11.56 10.89
C GLN A 132 -6.60 -12.22 12.27
N ARG A 133 -5.55 -12.89 12.77
CA ARG A 133 -5.61 -13.54 14.08
C ARG A 133 -5.55 -12.54 15.23
N ILE A 134 -4.77 -11.47 15.08
CA ILE A 134 -4.58 -10.42 16.10
C ILE A 134 -5.76 -9.43 16.10
N ASP A 135 -6.34 -9.15 14.93
CA ASP A 135 -7.47 -8.25 14.75
C ASP A 135 -8.62 -8.94 13.98
N PRO A 136 -9.24 -9.99 14.55
CA PRO A 136 -10.24 -10.82 13.87
C PRO A 136 -11.49 -10.05 13.48
N GLU A 137 -11.90 -9.10 14.32
CA GLU A 137 -13.05 -8.24 14.06
C GLU A 137 -12.68 -6.98 13.28
N GLY A 138 -11.39 -6.72 13.05
CA GLY A 138 -10.91 -5.49 12.44
C GLY A 138 -11.46 -5.21 11.06
N ALA A 139 -11.43 -6.23 10.22
CA ALA A 139 -11.95 -6.13 8.85
C ALA A 139 -13.44 -5.76 8.86
N GLU A 140 -14.21 -6.40 9.74
CA GLU A 140 -15.63 -6.15 9.91
C GLU A 140 -15.91 -4.77 10.53
N ARG A 141 -15.17 -4.36 11.57
CA ARG A 141 -15.28 -3.01 12.15
C ARG A 141 -14.99 -1.92 11.10
N ARG A 142 -13.90 -2.07 10.33
CA ARG A 142 -13.55 -1.14 9.25
C ARG A 142 -14.60 -1.14 8.15
N HIS A 143 -15.11 -2.31 7.76
CA HIS A 143 -16.20 -2.39 6.78
C HIS A 143 -17.45 -1.65 7.27
N ARG A 144 -17.89 -1.88 8.51
CA ARG A 144 -19.04 -1.20 9.10
C ARG A 144 -18.83 0.31 9.16
N HIS A 145 -17.62 0.77 9.53
CA HIS A 145 -17.31 2.18 9.57
C HIS A 145 -17.34 2.82 8.18
N CYS A 146 -16.62 2.28 7.19
CA CYS A 146 -16.65 2.82 5.81
C CYS A 146 -18.05 2.70 5.17
N ALA A 147 -18.85 1.70 5.54
CA ALA A 147 -20.24 1.59 5.10
C ALA A 147 -21.14 2.70 5.67
N GLN A 148 -20.76 3.34 6.78
CA GLN A 148 -21.45 4.52 7.30
C GLN A 148 -21.16 5.76 6.45
N ASP A 149 -19.97 5.86 5.85
CA ASP A 149 -19.58 6.94 4.93
C ASP A 149 -20.20 6.81 3.53
N ARG A 150 -21.06 5.81 3.33
CA ARG A 150 -21.74 5.59 2.05
C ARG A 150 -22.52 6.84 1.66
N ALA A 151 -22.32 7.31 0.44
CA ALA A 151 -22.95 8.53 -0.04
C ALA A 151 -23.13 8.47 -1.56
N VAL A 152 -24.20 9.12 -2.04
CA VAL A 152 -24.38 9.46 -3.45
C VAL A 152 -24.19 10.96 -3.57
N ARG A 153 -23.29 11.39 -4.44
CA ARG A 153 -22.93 12.79 -4.63
C ARG A 153 -23.22 13.19 -6.07
N LEU A 154 -23.76 14.39 -6.24
CA LEU A 154 -23.96 15.01 -7.54
C LEU A 154 -23.07 16.26 -7.59
N GLN A 155 -22.20 16.30 -8.58
CA GLN A 155 -21.34 17.44 -8.86
C GLN A 155 -21.68 17.99 -10.25
N THR A 156 -22.08 19.25 -10.33
CA THR A 156 -22.27 19.93 -11.61
C THR A 156 -20.91 20.21 -12.26
N CYS A 157 -20.83 19.99 -13.56
CA CYS A 157 -19.64 20.19 -14.39
C CYS A 157 -19.93 21.21 -15.49
N ASP A 158 -18.89 21.65 -16.21
CA ASP A 158 -19.03 22.52 -17.37
C ASP A 158 -19.85 21.86 -18.49
N ASN A 159 -20.34 22.68 -19.42
CA ASN A 159 -21.13 22.27 -20.59
C ASN A 159 -22.49 21.63 -20.24
N GLY A 160 -23.07 21.97 -19.08
CA GLY A 160 -24.38 21.45 -18.67
C GLY A 160 -24.36 19.97 -18.27
N MET A 161 -23.17 19.42 -18.02
CA MET A 161 -22.98 18.04 -17.57
C MET A 161 -22.95 17.97 -16.05
N ALA A 162 -23.17 16.78 -15.50
CA ALA A 162 -22.98 16.52 -14.07
C ALA A 162 -22.40 15.13 -13.85
N GLU A 163 -21.59 14.97 -12.82
CA GLU A 163 -21.09 13.70 -12.34
C GLU A 163 -21.95 13.22 -11.17
N LEU A 164 -22.53 12.02 -11.31
CA LEU A 164 -23.18 11.29 -10.22
C LEU A 164 -22.25 10.17 -9.76
N SER A 165 -21.73 10.27 -8.54
CA SER A 165 -20.83 9.27 -7.94
C SER A 165 -21.45 8.63 -6.71
N ALA A 166 -21.21 7.34 -6.52
CA ALA A 166 -21.69 6.58 -5.37
C ALA A 166 -20.53 5.85 -4.68
N TYR A 167 -20.29 6.19 -3.42
CA TYR A 167 -19.40 5.43 -2.54
C TYR A 167 -20.23 4.47 -1.70
N LEU A 168 -20.07 3.16 -1.91
CA LEU A 168 -20.93 2.12 -1.34
C LEU A 168 -20.10 0.91 -0.91
N PRO A 169 -20.63 0.06 0.00
CA PRO A 169 -20.16 -1.31 0.15
C PRO A 169 -20.00 -2.00 -1.22
N ALA A 170 -18.86 -2.66 -1.46
CA ALA A 170 -18.50 -3.19 -2.78
C ALA A 170 -19.60 -4.08 -3.41
N HIS A 171 -20.24 -4.93 -2.61
CA HIS A 171 -21.34 -5.78 -3.08
C HIS A 171 -22.55 -4.97 -3.57
N LEU A 172 -22.85 -3.83 -2.94
CA LEU A 172 -23.93 -2.93 -3.37
C LEU A 172 -23.53 -2.14 -4.61
N ALA A 173 -22.29 -1.65 -4.69
CA ALA A 173 -21.78 -0.96 -5.89
C ALA A 173 -21.88 -1.85 -7.13
N LEU A 174 -21.45 -3.11 -7.01
CA LEU A 174 -21.60 -4.11 -8.06
C LEU A 174 -23.07 -4.37 -8.41
N ALA A 175 -23.94 -4.52 -7.42
CA ALA A 175 -25.37 -4.75 -7.66
C ALA A 175 -26.09 -3.56 -8.33
N VAL A 176 -25.65 -2.31 -8.07
CA VAL A 176 -26.14 -1.12 -8.76
C VAL A 176 -25.64 -1.10 -10.20
N TYR A 177 -24.33 -1.32 -10.40
CA TYR A 177 -23.72 -1.33 -11.72
C TYR A 177 -24.31 -2.42 -12.63
N ASP A 178 -24.56 -3.61 -12.10
CA ASP A 178 -25.19 -4.70 -12.82
C ASP A 178 -26.63 -4.37 -13.21
N ARG A 179 -27.40 -3.72 -12.32
CA ARG A 179 -28.77 -3.29 -12.64
C ARG A 179 -28.78 -2.25 -13.76
N ILE A 180 -27.92 -1.25 -13.70
CA ILE A 180 -27.77 -0.23 -14.75
C ILE A 180 -27.37 -0.91 -16.06
N SER A 181 -26.36 -1.79 -16.03
CA SER A 181 -25.90 -2.53 -17.21
C SER A 181 -27.00 -3.42 -17.80
N THR A 182 -27.80 -4.08 -16.96
CA THR A 182 -28.91 -4.93 -17.41
C THR A 182 -30.00 -4.10 -18.08
N ALA A 183 -30.42 -2.99 -17.47
CA ALA A 183 -31.41 -2.09 -18.04
C ALA A 183 -30.92 -1.50 -19.39
N ALA A 184 -29.66 -1.07 -19.45
CA ALA A 184 -29.02 -0.58 -20.66
C ALA A 184 -29.01 -1.62 -21.79
N CYS A 185 -28.75 -2.89 -21.47
CA CYS A 185 -28.81 -3.99 -22.43
C CYS A 185 -30.24 -4.27 -22.91
N GLN A 186 -31.22 -4.24 -22.00
CA GLN A 186 -32.63 -4.48 -22.33
C GLN A 186 -33.25 -3.38 -23.18
N ALA A 187 -32.79 -2.13 -23.02
CA ALA A 187 -33.25 -0.99 -23.80
C ALA A 187 -32.60 -0.87 -25.19
N ARG A 188 -31.65 -1.76 -25.53
CA ARG A 188 -30.91 -1.71 -26.80
C ARG A 188 -31.82 -2.10 -27.97
N THR A 189 -31.86 -1.26 -28.99
CA THR A 189 -32.49 -1.57 -30.28
C THR A 189 -31.46 -2.04 -31.32
N PRO A 190 -31.89 -2.70 -32.42
CA PRO A 190 -30.98 -3.17 -33.46
C PRO A 190 -30.12 -2.07 -34.10
N ASP A 191 -30.68 -0.85 -34.21
CA ASP A 191 -30.01 0.30 -34.81
C ASP A 191 -29.24 1.17 -33.80
N ASP A 192 -29.17 0.76 -32.52
CA ASP A 192 -28.50 1.51 -31.48
C ASP A 192 -26.96 1.49 -31.65
N GLN A 193 -26.42 2.64 -32.08
CA GLN A 193 -24.98 2.86 -32.31
C GLN A 193 -24.23 3.37 -31.06
N ARG A 194 -24.92 3.58 -29.92
CA ARG A 194 -24.28 4.08 -28.70
C ARG A 194 -23.25 3.09 -28.16
N THR A 195 -22.23 3.58 -27.46
CA THR A 195 -21.31 2.71 -26.71
C THR A 195 -22.01 2.09 -25.50
N ALA A 196 -21.38 1.09 -24.86
CA ALA A 196 -21.93 0.48 -23.65
C ALA A 196 -22.12 1.51 -22.52
N ASP A 197 -21.16 2.41 -22.34
CA ASP A 197 -21.22 3.44 -21.30
C ASP A 197 -22.28 4.50 -21.63
N GLN A 198 -22.43 4.88 -22.90
CA GLN A 198 -23.49 5.80 -23.34
C GLN A 198 -24.91 5.23 -23.18
N ARG A 199 -25.08 3.90 -23.11
CA ARG A 199 -26.38 3.29 -22.80
C ARG A 199 -26.64 3.15 -21.30
N ARG A 200 -25.57 3.11 -20.48
CA ARG A 200 -25.67 3.07 -19.02
C ARG A 200 -26.02 4.43 -18.43
N ALA A 201 -25.59 5.52 -19.09
CA ALA A 201 -26.02 6.89 -18.80
C ALA A 201 -27.46 7.13 -19.24
#